data_AF-A0A1Q9PAV6-F1
#
_entry.id   AF-A0A1Q9PAV6-F1
#
_cell.length_a   1.000
_cell.length_b   1.000
_cell.length_c   1.000
_cell.angle_alpha   90.00
_cell.angle_beta   90.00
_cell.angle_gamma   90.00
#
_symmetry.space_group_name_H-M   'P 1'
#
loop_
_entity.id
_entity.type
_entity.pdbx_description
1 polymer ?
#
loop_
_entity_poly.entity_id
_entity_poly.type
_entity_poly.pdbx_seq_one_letter_code
_entity_poly.pdbx_strand_id
1 'polypeptide(L)'
;MPNNERSPQRTRKRKNRKHRFQVLSQEDYEAQIVSLLKKADEIISKDMDKAQQFAKQARKIQMKTRIKFPPEWKKRFCKHCRTFLYPGINCRVRLSSTNRVIAIKCNHCNKYTRIPYYRSKEAKNELQY
;
A
#
# COMPACT_ATOMS: atom_id res chain seq x y z
N MET A 1 12.97 20.19 58.21
CA MET A 1 12.03 19.87 57.11
C MET A 1 12.60 20.47 55.84
N PRO A 2 12.92 19.68 54.80
CA PRO A 2 13.65 20.18 53.65
C PRO A 2 12.75 21.05 52.75
N ASN A 3 13.30 22.16 52.28
CA ASN A 3 12.66 23.12 51.40
C ASN A 3 12.34 22.49 50.05
N ASN A 4 11.05 22.49 49.68
CA ASN A 4 10.57 22.06 48.37
C ASN A 4 10.68 23.25 47.39
N GLU A 5 11.89 23.46 46.88
CA GLU A 5 12.15 24.40 45.79
C GLU A 5 11.52 23.86 44.50
N ARG A 6 10.33 24.36 44.14
CA ARG A 6 9.74 24.12 42.81
C ARG A 6 10.64 24.74 41.76
N SER A 7 11.46 23.90 41.15
CA SER A 7 12.22 24.21 39.95
C SER A 7 11.31 24.88 38.90
N PRO A 8 11.73 26.01 38.31
CA PRO A 8 10.89 26.72 37.35
C PRO A 8 10.73 25.84 36.10
N GLN A 9 9.49 25.53 35.75
CA GLN A 9 9.17 24.79 34.55
C GLN A 9 9.81 25.49 33.34
N ARG A 10 10.76 24.81 32.70
CA ARG A 10 11.37 25.26 31.43
C ARG A 10 10.26 25.52 30.43
N THR A 11 9.91 26.78 30.23
CA THR A 11 9.08 27.20 29.10
C THR A 11 9.92 26.98 27.84
N ARG A 12 9.81 25.80 27.23
CA ARG A 12 10.40 25.54 25.92
C ARG A 12 9.73 26.51 24.94
N LYS A 13 10.39 27.66 24.69
CA LYS A 13 10.04 28.59 23.61
C LYS A 13 9.81 27.76 22.36
N ARG A 14 8.55 27.66 21.92
CA ARG A 14 8.18 27.00 20.66
C ARG A 14 8.89 27.78 19.56
N LYS A 15 10.04 27.27 19.08
CA LYS A 15 10.75 27.87 17.96
C LYS A 15 9.75 27.94 16.81
N ASN A 16 9.45 29.17 16.41
CA ASN A 16 8.50 29.50 15.37
C ASN A 16 9.05 29.00 14.02
N ARG A 17 8.86 27.71 13.73
CA ARG A 17 9.22 27.12 12.45
C ARG A 17 8.10 27.44 11.47
N LYS A 18 8.04 28.70 11.00
CA LYS A 18 7.43 29.01 9.70
C LYS A 18 8.30 28.39 8.61
N HIS A 19 8.40 27.06 8.59
CA HIS A 19 8.98 26.35 7.46
C HIS A 19 7.90 26.41 6.40
N ARG A 20 8.16 27.21 5.37
CA ARG A 20 7.40 27.31 4.12
C ARG A 20 6.97 25.88 3.75
N PHE A 21 5.70 25.55 3.96
CA PHE A 21 5.16 24.26 3.52
C PHE A 21 5.22 24.35 2.00
N GLN A 22 6.28 23.82 1.40
CA GLN A 22 6.26 23.54 -0.03
C GLN A 22 5.05 22.63 -0.22
N VAL A 23 4.08 23.12 -1.00
CA VAL A 23 2.92 22.34 -1.39
C VAL A 23 3.48 21.20 -2.23
N LEU A 24 3.67 20.03 -1.61
CA LEU A 24 4.15 18.84 -2.31
C LEU A 24 3.23 18.58 -3.49
N SER A 25 3.85 18.38 -4.66
CA SER A 25 3.13 18.07 -5.88
C SER A 25 2.51 16.68 -5.76
N GLN A 26 1.53 16.35 -6.61
CA GLN A 26 0.98 15.00 -6.64
C GLN A 26 2.06 13.95 -6.96
N GLU A 27 3.09 14.33 -7.72
CA GLU A 27 4.21 13.49 -8.13
C GLU A 27 5.09 13.08 -6.94
N ASP A 28 5.35 14.00 -6.01
CA ASP A 28 6.15 13.73 -4.82
C ASP A 28 5.52 12.63 -3.95
N TYR A 29 4.20 12.68 -3.80
CA TYR A 29 3.46 11.68 -3.05
C TYR A 29 3.41 10.33 -3.76
N GLU A 30 3.33 10.31 -5.09
CA GLU A 30 3.43 9.07 -5.87
C GLU A 30 4.80 8.42 -5.68
N ALA A 31 5.88 9.20 -5.80
CA ALA A 31 7.24 8.74 -5.55
C ALA A 31 7.40 8.19 -4.13
N GLN A 32 6.83 8.87 -3.14
CA GLN A 32 6.83 8.42 -1.75
C GLN A 32 6.10 7.08 -1.56
N ILE A 33 4.92 6.93 -2.17
CA ILE A 33 4.15 5.68 -2.13
C ILE A 33 4.96 4.53 -2.76
N VAL A 34 5.56 4.76 -3.93
CA VAL A 34 6.38 3.77 -4.61
C VAL A 34 7.59 3.37 -3.75
N SER A 35 8.27 4.34 -3.13
CA SER A 35 9.41 4.06 -2.24
C SER A 35 9.02 3.17 -1.06
N LEU A 36 7.87 3.42 -0.42
CA LEU A 36 7.37 2.59 0.68
C LEU A 36 7.04 1.17 0.23
N LEU A 37 6.47 1.01 -0.96
CA LEU A 37 6.11 -0.30 -1.50
C LEU A 37 7.33 -1.12 -1.93
N LYS A 38 8.36 -0.48 -2.50
CA LYS A 38 9.64 -1.13 -2.79
C LYS A 38 10.29 -1.68 -1.52
N LYS A 39 10.33 -0.87 -0.44
CA LYS A 39 10.81 -1.33 0.88
C LYS A 39 9.99 -2.50 1.42
N ALA A 40 8.67 -2.50 1.21
CA ALA A 40 7.83 -3.62 1.59
C ALA A 40 8.17 -4.90 0.82
N ASP A 41 8.52 -4.78 -0.47
CA ASP A 41 8.91 -5.90 -1.34
C ASP A 41 10.25 -6.51 -0.91
N GLU A 42 11.22 -5.68 -0.51
CA GLU A 42 12.53 -6.14 -0.02
C GLU A 42 12.44 -6.87 1.32
N ILE A 43 11.56 -6.40 2.21
CA ILE A 43 11.45 -6.90 3.59
C ILE A 43 10.57 -8.15 3.68
N ILE A 44 9.71 -8.41 2.68
CA ILE A 44 8.72 -9.50 2.74
C ILE A 44 9.34 -10.87 3.02
N SER A 45 10.55 -11.12 2.50
CA SER A 45 11.27 -12.38 2.67
C SER A 45 11.80 -12.57 4.11
N LYS A 46 11.95 -11.48 4.86
CA LYS A 46 12.45 -11.50 6.24
C LYS A 46 11.31 -11.38 7.26
N ASP A 47 10.51 -10.33 7.12
CA ASP A 47 9.46 -9.96 8.08
C ASP A 47 8.17 -9.53 7.36
N MET A 48 7.20 -10.45 7.30
CA MET A 48 5.92 -10.17 6.64
C MET A 48 5.15 -9.04 7.33
N ASP A 49 5.16 -8.98 8.66
CA ASP A 49 4.39 -7.98 9.41
C ASP A 49 4.88 -6.55 9.15
N LYS A 50 6.20 -6.35 9.08
CA LYS A 50 6.79 -5.05 8.71
C LYS A 50 6.42 -4.64 7.29
N ALA A 51 6.48 -5.57 6.34
CA ALA A 51 6.04 -5.31 4.96
C ALA A 51 4.56 -4.88 4.91
N GLN A 52 3.69 -5.51 5.70
CA GLN A 52 2.29 -5.11 5.81
C GLN A 52 2.13 -3.70 6.42
N GLN A 53 2.96 -3.33 7.40
CA GLN A 53 2.94 -1.98 7.98
C GLN A 53 3.30 -0.91 6.94
N PHE A 54 4.36 -1.12 6.14
CA PHE A 54 4.72 -0.20 5.06
C PHE A 54 3.60 -0.07 4.01
N ALA A 55 2.99 -1.19 3.62
CA ALA A 55 1.87 -1.17 2.69
C ALA A 55 0.64 -0.43 3.25
N LYS A 56 0.33 -0.59 4.55
CA LYS A 56 -0.71 0.18 5.23
C LYS A 56 -0.39 1.68 5.24
N GLN A 57 0.87 2.05 5.47
CA GLN A 57 1.31 3.45 5.44
C GLN A 57 1.18 4.06 4.05
N ALA A 58 1.65 3.36 3.01
CA ALA A 58 1.52 3.78 1.62
C ALA A 58 0.05 4.03 1.24
N ARG A 59 -0.85 3.14 1.68
CA ARG A 59 -2.29 3.28 1.46
C ARG A 59 -2.92 4.45 2.23
N LYS A 60 -2.46 4.72 3.45
CA LYS A 60 -2.91 5.89 4.22
C LYS A 60 -2.56 7.20 3.51
N ILE A 61 -1.35 7.28 2.95
CA ILE A 61 -0.91 8.43 2.15
C ILE A 61 -1.80 8.55 0.90
N GLN A 62 -1.97 7.46 0.16
CA GLN A 62 -2.80 7.43 -1.04
C GLN A 62 -4.24 7.91 -0.79
N MET A 63 -4.85 7.47 0.31
CA MET A 63 -6.20 7.90 0.68
C MET A 63 -6.26 9.39 1.04
N LYS A 64 -5.23 9.92 1.70
CA LYS A 64 -5.15 11.34 2.09
C LYS A 64 -4.98 12.24 0.87
N THR A 65 -4.14 11.83 -0.08
CA THR A 65 -3.80 12.62 -1.27
C THR A 65 -4.74 12.38 -2.44
N ARG A 66 -5.59 11.34 -2.37
CA ARG A 66 -6.53 10.91 -3.43
C ARG A 66 -5.85 10.58 -4.76
N ILE A 67 -4.57 10.21 -4.72
CA ILE A 67 -3.78 9.82 -5.90
C ILE A 67 -4.16 8.40 -6.33
N LYS A 68 -4.04 8.10 -7.63
CA LYS A 68 -4.23 6.75 -8.16
C LYS A 68 -2.97 5.92 -7.87
N PHE A 69 -3.14 4.71 -7.34
CA PHE A 69 -2.02 3.78 -7.23
C PHE A 69 -1.46 3.44 -8.63
N PRO A 70 -0.13 3.38 -8.78
CA PRO A 70 0.49 2.90 -10.01
C PRO A 70 -0.02 1.49 -10.37
N PRO A 71 -0.18 1.17 -11.66
CA PRO A 71 -0.85 -0.05 -12.11
C PRO A 71 -0.14 -1.33 -11.65
N GLU A 72 1.18 -1.28 -11.49
CA GLU A 72 2.02 -2.38 -11.00
C GLU A 72 1.62 -2.79 -9.57
N TRP A 73 1.47 -1.82 -8.69
CA TRP A 73 1.19 -2.04 -7.27
C TRP A 73 -0.29 -2.21 -6.98
N LYS A 74 -1.16 -1.63 -7.80
CA LYS A 74 -2.62 -1.69 -7.63
C LYS A 74 -3.16 -3.12 -7.55
N LYS A 75 -2.57 -4.05 -8.32
CA LYS A 75 -2.97 -5.47 -8.36
C LYS A 75 -2.47 -6.28 -7.17
N ARG A 76 -1.46 -5.79 -6.44
CA ARG A 76 -0.85 -6.44 -5.27
C ARG A 76 -1.60 -6.15 -3.96
N PHE A 77 -2.82 -5.60 -4.02
CA PHE A 77 -3.64 -5.36 -2.83
C PHE A 77 -4.92 -6.19 -2.88
N CYS A 78 -5.29 -6.77 -1.74
CA CYS A 78 -6.59 -7.40 -1.61
C CYS A 78 -7.70 -6.34 -1.64
N LYS A 79 -8.73 -6.53 -2.47
CA LYS A 79 -9.88 -5.62 -2.53
C LYS A 79 -10.71 -5.58 -1.23
N HIS A 80 -10.59 -6.61 -0.39
CA HIS A 80 -11.44 -6.79 0.79
C HIS A 80 -10.72 -6.40 2.10
N CYS A 81 -9.70 -7.16 2.51
CA CYS A 81 -8.94 -6.87 3.72
C CYS A 81 -7.86 -5.80 3.53
N ARG A 82 -7.51 -5.49 2.26
CA ARG A 82 -6.52 -4.48 1.89
C ARG A 82 -5.12 -4.76 2.43
N THR A 83 -4.86 -6.03 2.74
CA THR A 83 -3.51 -6.53 2.96
C THR A 83 -2.76 -6.54 1.65
N PHE A 84 -1.45 -6.35 1.75
CA PHE A 84 -0.53 -6.51 0.64
C PHE A 84 -0.42 -7.99 0.28
N LEU A 85 -0.60 -8.33 -0.99
CA LEU A 85 -0.62 -9.69 -1.51
C LEU A 85 0.72 -10.02 -2.15
N TYR A 86 1.35 -11.09 -1.68
CA TYR A 86 2.58 -11.63 -2.22
C TYR A 86 2.37 -13.09 -2.63
N PRO A 87 2.58 -13.42 -3.93
CA PRO A 87 2.39 -14.77 -4.43
C PRO A 87 3.37 -15.73 -3.75
N GLY A 88 2.87 -16.88 -3.32
CA GLY A 88 3.67 -17.91 -2.64
C GLY A 88 3.68 -17.79 -1.11
N ILE A 89 3.51 -16.59 -0.55
CA ILE A 89 3.49 -16.38 0.91
C ILE A 89 2.04 -16.28 1.41
N ASN A 90 1.33 -15.23 0.99
CA ASN A 90 0.01 -14.91 1.55
C ASN A 90 -1.13 -14.95 0.52
N CYS A 91 -0.80 -15.19 -0.75
CA CYS A 91 -1.78 -15.32 -1.80
C CYS A 91 -1.46 -16.50 -2.72
N ARG A 92 -2.53 -17.14 -3.19
CA ARG A 92 -2.45 -18.21 -4.19
C ARG A 92 -2.97 -17.66 -5.51
N VAL A 93 -2.10 -17.58 -6.50
CA VAL A 93 -2.45 -17.15 -7.85
C VAL A 93 -2.65 -18.40 -8.70
N ARG A 94 -3.81 -18.49 -9.36
CA ARG A 94 -4.10 -19.54 -10.34
C ARG A 94 -4.54 -18.92 -11.65
N LEU A 95 -4.04 -19.51 -12.74
CA LEU A 95 -4.40 -19.16 -14.10
C LEU A 95 -5.51 -20.13 -14.51
N SER A 96 -6.70 -19.61 -14.84
CA SER A 96 -7.77 -20.42 -15.43
C SER A 96 -7.79 -20.14 -16.93
N SER A 97 -7.44 -21.16 -17.72
CA SER A 97 -7.56 -21.13 -19.18
C SER A 97 -9.03 -21.08 -19.61
N THR A 98 -9.89 -21.91 -19.01
CA THR A 98 -11.33 -21.98 -19.32
C THR A 98 -12.04 -20.64 -19.16
N ASN A 99 -11.82 -19.97 -18.03
CA ASN A 99 -12.47 -18.68 -17.75
C ASN A 99 -11.65 -17.49 -18.27
N ARG A 100 -10.44 -17.71 -18.80
CA ARG A 100 -9.51 -16.67 -19.26
C ARG A 100 -9.26 -15.59 -18.19
N VAL A 101 -9.08 -16.04 -16.95
CA VAL A 101 -9.01 -15.19 -15.75
C VAL A 101 -7.88 -15.63 -14.82
N ILE A 102 -7.16 -14.65 -14.28
CA ILE A 102 -6.25 -14.80 -13.14
C ILE A 102 -7.08 -14.76 -11.85
N ALA A 103 -7.13 -15.88 -11.14
CA ALA A 103 -7.76 -15.99 -9.84
C ALA A 103 -6.70 -15.85 -8.73
N ILE A 104 -6.77 -14.74 -7.99
CA ILE A 104 -5.91 -14.47 -6.84
C ILE A 104 -6.72 -14.73 -5.57
N LYS A 105 -6.40 -15.79 -4.85
CA LYS A 105 -6.97 -16.06 -3.52
C LYS A 105 -6.11 -15.38 -2.46
N CYS A 106 -6.73 -14.58 -1.59
CA CYS A 106 -6.08 -14.07 -0.39
C CYS A 106 -6.18 -15.11 0.73
N ASN A 107 -5.06 -15.51 1.34
CA ASN A 107 -5.06 -16.48 2.43
C ASN A 107 -5.51 -15.88 3.77
N HIS A 108 -5.48 -14.54 3.91
CA HIS A 108 -5.97 -13.87 5.12
C HIS A 108 -7.50 -13.78 5.20
N CYS A 109 -8.19 -13.48 4.10
CA CYS A 109 -9.65 -13.30 4.10
C CYS A 109 -10.41 -14.34 3.27
N ASN A 110 -9.70 -15.27 2.63
CA ASN A 110 -10.22 -16.33 1.78
C ASN A 110 -11.05 -15.89 0.56
N LYS A 111 -11.12 -14.58 0.28
CA LYS A 111 -11.83 -14.04 -0.89
C LYS A 111 -10.96 -14.10 -2.15
N TYR A 112 -11.64 -14.28 -3.27
CA TYR A 112 -11.04 -14.37 -4.60
C TYR A 112 -11.14 -13.04 -5.34
N THR A 113 -10.01 -12.54 -5.81
CA THR A 113 -9.95 -11.46 -6.79
C THR A 113 -9.72 -12.04 -8.16
N ARG A 114 -10.58 -11.71 -9.12
CA ARG A 114 -10.51 -12.17 -10.51
C ARG A 114 -10.06 -11.03 -11.41
N ILE A 115 -9.06 -11.28 -12.24
CA ILE A 115 -8.55 -10.33 -13.23
C ILE A 115 -8.63 -11.03 -14.60
N PRO A 116 -9.48 -10.55 -15.53
CA PRO A 116 -9.54 -11.13 -16.88
C PRO A 116 -8.24 -10.84 -17.65
N TYR A 117 -7.89 -11.72 -18.60
CA TYR A 117 -6.77 -11.48 -19.51
C TYR A 117 -7.07 -10.36 -20.51
N TYR A 118 -8.34 -10.20 -20.88
CA TYR A 118 -8.79 -9.19 -21.84
C TYR A 118 -9.09 -7.85 -21.16
N ARG A 119 -8.78 -6.75 -21.87
CA ARG A 119 -9.04 -5.39 -21.42
C ARG A 119 -10.45 -4.92 -21.77
N SER A 120 -10.99 -5.34 -22.91
CA SER A 120 -12.35 -5.04 -23.39
C SER A 120 -13.11 -6.33 -23.76
N LYS A 121 -14.44 -6.23 -23.87
CA LYS A 121 -15.28 -7.36 -24.28
C LYS A 121 -15.04 -7.74 -25.75
N GLU A 122 -14.67 -6.81 -26.64
CA GLU A 122 -14.35 -7.15 -28.03
C GLU A 122 -13.13 -8.09 -28.10
N ALA A 123 -12.06 -7.78 -27.36
CA ALA A 123 -10.87 -8.64 -27.26
C ALA A 123 -11.17 -10.03 -26.66
N LYS A 124 -12.26 -10.18 -25.89
CA LYS A 124 -12.70 -11.50 -25.40
C LYS A 124 -13.25 -12.36 -26.53
N ASN A 125 -13.96 -11.75 -27.48
CA ASN A 125 -14.61 -12.44 -28.59
C ASN A 125 -13.60 -12.85 -29.68
N GLU A 126 -12.57 -12.04 -29.92
CA GLU A 126 -11.47 -12.37 -30.85
C GLU A 126 -10.63 -13.57 -30.38
N LEU A 127 -10.40 -13.69 -29.07
CA LEU A 127 -9.68 -14.81 -28.44
C LEU A 127 -10.51 -16.11 -28.35
N GLN A 128 -11.58 -16.22 -29.11
CA GLN A 128 -12.55 -17.33 -29.06
C GLN A 128 -12.64 -18.09 -30.38
N TYR A 129 -11.78 -17.74 -31.35
CA TYR A 129 -11.59 -18.39 -32.66
C TYR A 129 -10.28 -19.17 -32.69
#